data_AF-A0A519HWB4-F1
#
_entry.id   AF-A0A519HWB4-F1
#
_cell.length_a   1.000
_cell.length_b   1.000
_cell.length_c   1.000
_cell.angle_alpha   90.00
_cell.angle_beta   90.00
_cell.angle_gamma   90.00
#
_symmetry.space_group_name_H-M   'P 1'
#
loop_
_entity.id
_entity.type
_entity.pdbx_description
1 polymer ?
#
loop_
_entity_poly.entity_id
_entity_poly.type
_entity_poly.pdbx_seq_one_letter_code
_entity_poly.pdbx_strand_id
1 'polypeptide(L)'
;MFDVLVFVYENYWRGDACPEWQQLGRKLSAVGFEQEEIREALAWLDGLRNATHATQIVLSQTTPVGTAIHCASPDSLRVYSVAEQDHLGAESLGFLSFLASASVLPSHLLEIAIERA
;
A
#
# COMPACT_ATOMS: atom_id res chain seq x y z
N MET A 1 7.71 -5.95 -10.08
CA MET A 1 7.41 -5.41 -8.73
C MET A 1 6.15 -6.00 -8.11
N PHE A 2 5.03 -6.08 -8.84
CA PHE A 2 3.72 -6.50 -8.31
C PHE A 2 3.75 -7.88 -7.65
N ASP A 3 4.36 -8.88 -8.28
CA ASP A 3 4.47 -10.25 -7.75
C ASP A 3 5.20 -10.30 -6.41
N VAL A 4 6.17 -9.41 -6.21
CA VAL A 4 6.89 -9.27 -4.94
C VAL A 4 5.96 -8.74 -3.85
N LEU A 5 5.12 -7.75 -4.15
CA LEU A 5 4.16 -7.19 -3.19
C LEU A 5 3.09 -8.22 -2.80
N VAL A 6 2.58 -8.99 -3.77
CA VAL A 6 1.65 -10.10 -3.53
C VAL A 6 2.30 -11.16 -2.64
N PHE A 7 3.53 -11.57 -2.96
CA PHE A 7 4.27 -12.53 -2.15
C PHE A 7 4.47 -12.05 -0.71
N VAL A 8 4.84 -10.78 -0.53
CA VAL A 8 5.03 -10.18 0.80
C VAL A 8 3.71 -10.19 1.59
N TYR A 9 2.60 -9.84 0.93
CA TYR A 9 1.28 -9.90 1.53
C TYR A 9 0.90 -11.32 1.97
N GLU A 10 0.98 -12.31 1.08
CA GLU A 10 0.60 -13.68 1.41
C GLU A 10 1.43 -14.30 2.54
N ASN A 11 2.74 -14.01 2.55
CA ASN A 11 3.68 -14.67 3.44
C ASN A 11 3.87 -13.94 4.78
N TYR A 12 3.61 -12.64 4.85
CA TYR A 12 3.95 -11.84 6.03
C TYR A 12 2.79 -11.00 6.60
N TRP A 13 1.61 -10.97 5.95
CA TRP A 13 0.45 -10.22 6.45
C TRP A 13 -0.16 -10.82 7.74
N ARG A 14 0.06 -12.12 8.02
CA ARG A 14 -0.38 -12.76 9.28
C ARG A 14 0.60 -12.50 10.42
N GLY A 15 0.68 -11.25 10.85
CA GLY A 15 0.93 -10.83 12.23
C GLY A 15 2.30 -11.05 12.89
N ASP A 16 3.00 -12.16 12.67
CA ASP A 16 4.06 -12.59 13.59
C ASP A 16 5.48 -12.76 13.00
N ALA A 17 5.69 -12.45 11.72
CA ALA A 17 6.96 -12.85 11.08
C ALA A 17 7.54 -11.90 10.03
N CYS A 18 7.16 -10.61 10.00
CA CYS A 18 7.81 -9.69 9.05
C CYS A 18 9.26 -9.44 9.50
N PRO A 19 10.27 -9.98 8.77
CA PRO A 19 11.66 -9.82 9.16
C PRO A 19 12.14 -8.40 8.81
N GLU A 20 13.27 -7.95 9.36
CA GLU A 20 13.82 -6.65 8.97
C GLU A 20 13.97 -6.53 7.44
N TRP A 21 13.78 -5.33 6.90
CA TRP A 21 13.81 -5.04 5.46
C TRP A 21 15.01 -5.66 4.71
N GLN A 22 16.18 -5.70 5.34
CA GLN A 22 17.37 -6.34 4.77
C GLN A 22 17.26 -7.87 4.66
N GLN A 23 16.57 -8.51 5.59
CA GLN A 23 16.28 -9.94 5.56
C GLN A 23 15.17 -10.26 4.55
N LEU A 24 14.18 -9.37 4.40
CA LEU A 24 13.12 -9.53 3.40
C LEU A 24 13.70 -9.53 1.98
N GLY A 25 14.59 -8.56 1.66
CA GLY A 25 15.27 -8.52 0.36
C GLY A 25 16.05 -9.79 0.05
N ARG A 26 16.82 -10.33 1.02
CA ARG A 26 17.55 -11.59 0.85
C ARG A 26 16.64 -12.80 0.63
N LYS A 27 15.51 -12.86 1.35
CA LYS A 27 14.53 -13.94 1.15
C LYS A 27 13.88 -13.87 -0.22
N LEU A 28 13.50 -12.69 -0.68
CA LEU A 28 12.92 -12.50 -2.01
C LEU A 28 13.92 -12.90 -3.11
N SER A 29 15.20 -12.57 -2.95
CA SER A 29 16.26 -13.03 -3.87
C SER A 29 16.42 -14.56 -3.86
N ALA A 30 16.27 -15.20 -2.70
CA ALA A 30 16.36 -16.65 -2.56
C ALA A 30 15.13 -17.39 -3.13
N VAL A 31 13.96 -16.73 -3.15
CA VAL A 31 12.73 -17.22 -3.80
C VAL A 31 12.82 -17.12 -5.33
N GLY A 32 13.73 -16.28 -5.85
CA GLY A 32 14.00 -16.15 -7.29
C GLY A 32 13.41 -14.90 -7.93
N PHE A 33 13.03 -13.89 -7.14
CA PHE A 33 12.63 -12.59 -7.69
C PHE A 33 13.84 -11.81 -8.22
N GLU A 34 13.61 -11.05 -9.29
CA GLU A 34 14.63 -10.19 -9.90
C GLU A 34 15.04 -9.06 -8.95
N GLN A 35 16.34 -8.70 -8.98
CA GLN A 35 16.89 -7.69 -8.07
C GLN A 35 16.24 -6.31 -8.24
N GLU A 36 15.84 -5.97 -9.46
CA GLU A 36 15.18 -4.70 -9.75
C GLU A 36 13.77 -4.67 -9.16
N GLU A 37 12.99 -5.74 -9.36
CA GLU A 37 11.65 -5.85 -8.81
C GLU A 37 11.63 -5.86 -7.28
N ILE A 38 12.64 -6.48 -6.66
CA ILE A 38 12.84 -6.44 -5.21
C ILE A 38 13.13 -5.01 -4.75
N ARG A 39 14.02 -4.27 -5.45
CA ARG A 39 14.35 -2.89 -5.10
C ARG A 39 13.13 -1.98 -5.20
N GLU A 40 12.39 -2.07 -6.30
CA GLU A 40 11.17 -1.30 -6.51
C GLU A 40 10.14 -1.58 -5.41
N ALA A 41 9.90 -2.87 -5.09
CA ALA A 41 8.94 -3.25 -4.05
C ALA A 41 9.37 -2.77 -2.65
N LEU A 42 10.66 -2.89 -2.31
CA LEU A 42 11.18 -2.39 -1.02
C LEU A 42 11.11 -0.87 -0.92
N ALA A 43 11.40 -0.15 -2.02
CA ALA A 43 11.28 1.31 -2.07
C ALA A 43 9.81 1.77 -1.96
N TRP A 44 8.89 1.04 -2.61
CA TRP A 44 7.46 1.28 -2.49
C TRP A 44 6.97 1.07 -1.06
N LEU A 45 7.39 -0.03 -0.42
CA LEU A 45 7.02 -0.35 0.96
C LEU A 45 7.60 0.65 1.99
N ASP A 46 8.82 1.15 1.79
CA ASP A 46 9.39 2.21 2.62
C ASP A 46 8.64 3.54 2.45
N GLY A 47 8.28 3.88 1.20
CA GLY A 47 7.40 5.01 0.90
C GLY A 47 6.04 4.91 1.60
N LEU A 48 5.43 3.72 1.60
CA LEU A 48 4.16 3.46 2.29
C LEU A 48 4.29 3.63 3.81
N ARG A 49 5.36 3.10 4.42
CA ARG A 49 5.64 3.26 5.85
C ARG A 49 5.80 4.73 6.24
N ASN A 50 6.56 5.49 5.47
CA ASN A 50 6.80 6.91 5.73
C ASN A 50 5.51 7.73 5.61
N ALA A 51 4.67 7.45 4.60
CA ALA A 51 3.37 8.10 4.46
C ALA A 51 2.39 7.73 5.58
N THR A 52 2.38 6.47 6.01
CA THR A 52 1.52 6.00 7.12
C THR A 52 1.94 6.64 8.45
N HIS A 53 3.25 6.76 8.72
CA HIS A 53 3.77 7.46 9.89
C HIS A 53 3.40 8.95 9.88
N ALA A 54 3.49 9.62 8.73
CA ALA A 54 3.03 11.00 8.58
C ALA A 54 1.52 11.13 8.84
N THR A 55 0.74 10.15 8.40
CA THR A 55 -0.72 10.14 8.58
C THR A 55 -1.12 9.89 10.04
N GLN A 56 -0.43 9.01 10.77
CA GLN A 56 -0.64 8.82 12.22
C GLN A 56 -0.32 10.07 13.05
N ILE A 57 0.66 10.88 12.63
CA ILE A 57 0.98 12.16 13.28
C ILE A 57 -0.14 13.18 13.04
N VAL A 58 -0.70 13.24 11.83
CA VAL A 58 -1.81 14.14 11.47
C VAL A 58 -3.11 13.75 12.19
N LEU A 59 -3.37 12.45 12.39
CA LEU A 59 -4.57 11.96 13.11
C LEU A 59 -4.48 12.17 14.64
N SER A 60 -3.26 12.29 15.20
CA SER A 60 -3.06 12.50 16.65
C SER A 60 -3.02 13.99 17.03
N GLN A 61 -2.78 14.88 16.07
CA GLN A 61 -2.77 16.33 16.28
C GLN A 61 -4.05 16.93 15.73
N THR A 62 -4.95 17.33 16.65
CA THR A 62 -6.05 18.26 16.36
C THR A 62 -5.53 19.44 15.51
N THR A 63 -5.75 19.43 14.20
CA THR A 63 -5.29 20.49 13.30
C THR A 63 -6.37 20.84 12.28
N PRO A 64 -6.35 22.11 11.80
CA PRO A 64 -7.55 22.85 11.46
C PRO A 64 -8.12 22.47 10.09
N VAL A 65 -9.40 22.82 9.93
CA VAL A 65 -10.18 22.87 8.68
C VAL A 65 -9.30 23.26 7.48
N GLY A 66 -8.87 22.28 6.68
CA GLY A 66 -8.12 22.54 5.45
C GLY A 66 -7.40 21.30 4.88
N THR A 67 -6.88 20.41 5.72
CA THR A 67 -6.17 19.19 5.31
C THR A 67 -6.56 17.98 6.15
N ALA A 68 -7.82 17.94 6.60
CA ALA A 68 -8.37 16.70 7.13
C ALA A 68 -8.47 15.72 5.95
N ILE A 69 -7.67 14.66 5.97
CA ILE A 69 -7.94 13.48 5.14
C ILE A 69 -9.32 13.02 5.58
N HIS A 70 -10.34 13.36 4.80
CA HIS A 70 -11.71 12.99 5.11
C HIS A 70 -11.78 11.48 5.07
N CYS A 71 -11.82 10.85 6.24
CA CYS A 71 -12.14 9.44 6.36
C CYS A 71 -13.48 9.24 5.66
N ALA A 72 -13.46 8.52 4.54
CA ALA A 72 -14.66 8.19 3.78
C ALA A 72 -15.67 7.53 4.73
N SER A 73 -16.93 7.95 4.66
CA SER A 73 -17.99 7.28 5.41
C SER A 73 -18.06 5.80 5.00
N PRO A 74 -18.51 4.89 5.88
CA PRO A 74 -18.57 3.46 5.57
C PRO A 74 -19.38 3.14 4.31
N ASP A 75 -20.37 3.99 3.97
CA ASP A 75 -21.20 3.85 2.77
C ASP A 75 -20.65 4.61 1.54
N SER A 76 -19.43 5.14 1.63
CA SER A 76 -18.80 5.87 0.53
C SER A 76 -18.21 4.90 -0.49
N LEU A 77 -18.45 5.17 -1.77
CA LEU A 77 -17.87 4.44 -2.89
C LEU A 77 -16.78 5.30 -3.55
N ARG A 78 -15.58 4.74 -3.69
CA ARG A 78 -14.52 5.36 -4.50
C ARG A 78 -14.74 5.06 -5.99
N VAL A 79 -14.54 6.06 -6.84
CA VAL A 79 -14.59 5.95 -8.30
C VAL A 79 -13.21 6.26 -8.86
N TYR A 80 -12.69 5.38 -9.74
CA TYR A 80 -11.40 5.58 -10.41
C TYR A 80 -11.58 6.38 -11.71
N SER A 81 -10.74 7.38 -11.91
CA SER A 81 -10.65 8.12 -13.17
C SER A 81 -10.09 7.23 -14.30
N VAL A 82 -10.32 7.63 -15.54
CA VAL A 82 -9.78 6.92 -16.71
C VAL A 82 -8.25 6.87 -16.66
N ALA A 83 -7.60 7.96 -16.23
CA ALA A 83 -6.15 8.03 -16.11
C ALA A 83 -5.60 7.03 -15.07
N GLU A 84 -6.24 6.92 -13.90
CA GLU A 84 -5.88 5.89 -12.90
C GLU A 84 -6.12 4.48 -13.44
N GLN A 85 -7.21 4.27 -14.19
CA GLN A 85 -7.52 2.97 -14.77
C GLN A 85 -6.49 2.52 -15.81
N ASP A 86 -6.06 3.44 -16.68
CA ASP A 86 -5.05 3.17 -17.69
C ASP A 86 -3.65 2.96 -17.08
N HIS A 87 -3.33 3.70 -16.02
CA HIS A 87 -2.03 3.61 -15.34
C HIS A 87 -1.88 2.34 -14.49
N LEU A 88 -2.88 2.03 -13.67
CA LEU A 88 -2.83 0.88 -12.75
C LEU A 88 -3.25 -0.43 -13.41
N GLY A 89 -4.14 -0.37 -14.40
CA GLY A 89 -4.75 -1.55 -15.02
C GLY A 89 -5.75 -2.28 -14.12
N ALA A 90 -6.54 -3.16 -14.73
CA ALA A 90 -7.66 -3.82 -14.06
C ALA A 90 -7.23 -4.76 -12.91
N GLU A 91 -6.09 -5.45 -13.05
CA GLU A 91 -5.59 -6.40 -12.06
C GLU A 91 -5.16 -5.70 -10.76
N SER A 92 -4.36 -4.64 -10.86
CA SER A 92 -3.92 -3.83 -9.71
C SER A 92 -5.11 -3.19 -8.99
N LEU A 93 -6.09 -2.66 -9.73
CA LEU A 93 -7.30 -2.09 -9.15
C LEU A 93 -8.16 -3.14 -8.44
N GLY A 94 -8.26 -4.34 -9.01
CA GLY A 94 -8.94 -5.47 -8.40
C GLY A 94 -8.28 -5.86 -7.08
N PHE A 95 -6.95 -5.91 -7.04
CA PHE A 95 -6.20 -6.19 -5.83
C PHE A 95 -6.38 -5.09 -4.77
N LEU A 96 -6.28 -3.81 -5.14
CA LEU A 96 -6.52 -2.68 -4.22
C LEU A 96 -7.94 -2.69 -3.65
N SER A 97 -8.94 -2.99 -4.49
CA SER A 97 -10.34 -3.12 -4.06
C SER A 97 -10.53 -4.29 -3.09
N PHE A 98 -9.87 -5.42 -3.35
CA PHE A 98 -9.87 -6.56 -2.44
C PHE A 98 -9.28 -6.18 -1.07
N LEU A 99 -8.10 -5.54 -1.04
CA LEU A 99 -7.46 -5.10 0.21
C LEU A 99 -8.32 -4.09 0.98
N ALA A 100 -9.02 -3.19 0.29
CA ALA A 100 -9.97 -2.28 0.90
C ALA A 100 -11.16 -3.02 1.53
N SER A 101 -11.77 -3.96 0.80
CA SER A 101 -12.91 -4.74 1.29
C SER A 101 -12.56 -5.63 2.48
N ALA A 102 -11.31 -6.12 2.54
CA ALA A 102 -10.78 -6.90 3.65
C ALA A 102 -10.42 -6.05 4.87
N SER A 103 -10.67 -4.72 4.84
CA SER A 103 -10.28 -3.76 5.89
C SER A 103 -8.78 -3.71 6.18
N VAL A 104 -7.97 -4.24 5.25
CA VAL A 104 -6.50 -4.28 5.30
C VAL A 104 -5.92 -2.94 4.89
N LEU A 105 -6.51 -2.32 3.86
CA LEU A 105 -6.11 -1.04 3.31
C LEU A 105 -7.26 -0.03 3.50
N PRO A 106 -7.29 0.70 4.63
CA PRO A 106 -8.27 1.76 4.86
C PRO A 106 -8.26 2.79 3.73
N SER A 107 -9.40 3.43 3.47
CA SER A 107 -9.59 4.33 2.32
C SER A 107 -8.52 5.42 2.20
N HIS A 108 -8.04 5.97 3.32
CA HIS A 108 -6.97 6.98 3.32
C HIS A 108 -5.60 6.44 2.84
N LEU A 109 -5.26 5.18 3.17
CA LEU A 109 -4.04 4.55 2.67
C LEU A 109 -4.17 4.15 1.21
N LEU A 110 -5.40 3.86 0.74
CA LEU A 110 -5.66 3.58 -0.66
C LEU A 110 -5.43 4.81 -1.55
N GLU A 111 -5.84 6.01 -1.12
CA GLU A 111 -5.47 7.28 -1.79
C GLU A 111 -3.96 7.40 -1.96
N ILE A 112 -3.21 7.17 -0.89
CA ILE A 112 -1.74 7.27 -0.89
C ILE A 112 -1.11 6.21 -1.80
N ALA A 113 -1.62 4.97 -1.78
CA ALA A 113 -1.13 3.90 -2.63
C ALA A 113 -1.30 4.21 -4.12
N ILE A 114 -2.42 4.84 -4.49
CA ILE A 114 -2.72 5.22 -5.87
C ILE A 114 -1.92 6.44 -6.30
N GLU A 115 -1.76 7.44 -5.44
CA GLU A 115 -0.99 8.65 -5.75
C GLU A 115 0.52 8.36 -5.97
N ARG A 116 1.00 7.21 -5.47
CA ARG A 116 2.42 6.82 -5.54
C ARG A 116 2.73 5.70 -6.55
N ALA A 117 1.72 5.10 -7.17
CA ALA A 117 1.90 4.08 -8.19
C ALA A 117 2.29 4.72 -9.53
#